data_AF-A0A946DXC8-F1
#
_entry.id   AF-A0A946DXC8-F1
#
_cell.length_a   1.000
_cell.length_b   1.000
_cell.length_c   1.000
_cell.angle_alpha   90.00
_cell.angle_beta   90.00
_cell.angle_gamma   90.00
#
_symmetry.space_group_name_H-M   'P 1'
#
loop_
_entity.id
_entity.type
_entity.pdbx_description
1 polymer ?
#
loop_
_entity_poly.entity_id
_entity_poly.type
_entity_poly.pdbx_seq_one_letter_code
_entity_poly.pdbx_strand_id
1 'polypeptide(L)'
;MTQLPLQFRGLVGLAIVATCLFETAAPAGAQVIELSQAIIAQRGYAGAPYRRSYGNYYGAVDALASRVFAQAEFLRASGEASVNYATARKIRAQAVRLEIENSVLRIEAYWERKAIGEAERFKRRTNLLDSKRRQNSKTWDRLKNHPDVNGPAIANGRALNFLLHRLSASILAYEYSREYSGDGDRVAQQLTLPPDKMAGLQLRQHLPNGKSLIFTADDPAPLKVDWWPHTLRADELETHRADFAKQREKVVKEARVGKISNKSLQELNESFMSLSDEFRKQNKKSQRHSDGFRSWEQYKQADSFLKSMWGEIGRLQSVGDISFLDGELQFDTDRDGNNLVALLKFMSRNGLDFAPSKPGGENSYHFVFAMMRDLYANVADDDEALKPQTEKYQRE
;
A
#
# COMPACT_ATOMS: atom_id res chain seq x y z
N MET A 1 -16.55 50.74 28.89
CA MET A 1 -16.09 49.35 28.73
C MET A 1 -16.45 48.91 27.33
N THR A 2 -15.42 48.86 26.50
CA THR A 2 -15.43 48.94 25.04
C THR A 2 -15.53 47.55 24.41
N GLN A 3 -16.56 47.34 23.60
CA GLN A 3 -16.67 46.22 22.67
C GLN A 3 -16.01 46.61 21.34
N LEU A 4 -15.15 45.72 20.84
CA LEU A 4 -14.66 45.70 19.46
C LEU A 4 -14.72 44.25 18.98
N PRO A 5 -15.32 43.99 17.82
CA PRO A 5 -14.83 42.94 16.95
C PRO A 5 -14.23 43.57 15.70
N LEU A 6 -12.92 43.36 15.53
CA LEU A 6 -12.17 43.70 14.33
C LEU A 6 -12.70 42.88 13.14
N GLN A 7 -13.12 43.63 12.13
CA GLN A 7 -13.10 43.23 10.74
C GLN A 7 -11.65 42.99 10.29
N PHE A 8 -11.40 41.95 9.48
CA PHE A 8 -10.83 42.02 8.12
C PHE A 8 -10.23 40.68 7.67
N ARG A 9 -10.21 40.52 6.34
CA ARG A 9 -9.52 39.53 5.48
C ARG A 9 -10.37 38.31 5.12
N GLY A 10 -10.64 38.02 3.86
CA GLY A 10 -10.20 38.64 2.62
C GLY A 10 -10.46 37.68 1.46
N LEU A 11 -11.04 38.22 0.38
CA LEU A 11 -10.90 37.78 -1.01
C LEU A 11 -10.95 36.27 -1.28
N VAL A 12 -12.18 35.76 -1.36
CA VAL A 12 -12.52 34.63 -2.24
C VAL A 12 -12.65 35.20 -3.66
N GLY A 13 -11.87 34.69 -4.61
CA GLY A 13 -12.05 35.01 -6.02
C GLY A 13 -10.78 35.02 -6.84
N LEU A 14 -10.08 33.87 -6.93
CA LEU A 14 -9.09 33.66 -7.97
C LEU A 14 -9.64 32.55 -8.88
N ALA A 15 -10.46 32.98 -9.84
CA ALA A 15 -10.86 32.19 -10.98
C ALA A 15 -9.61 31.96 -11.85
N ILE A 16 -9.03 30.77 -11.74
CA ILE A 16 -8.04 30.29 -12.70
C ILE A 16 -8.83 29.94 -13.96
N VAL A 17 -8.94 30.91 -14.87
CA VAL A 17 -9.22 30.64 -16.28
C VAL A 17 -7.94 30.03 -16.84
N ALA A 18 -7.82 28.71 -16.73
CA ALA A 18 -6.91 27.93 -17.54
C ALA A 18 -7.54 27.85 -18.94
N THR A 19 -7.40 28.92 -19.73
CA THR A 19 -7.61 28.84 -21.17
C THR A 19 -6.55 27.91 -21.73
N CYS A 20 -7.01 26.70 -22.06
CA CYS A 20 -6.34 25.74 -22.90
C CYS A 20 -5.86 26.42 -24.20
N LEU A 21 -4.62 26.89 -24.22
CA LEU A 21 -3.85 27.00 -25.46
C LEU A 21 -3.36 25.58 -25.81
N PHE A 22 -4.30 24.73 -26.23
CA PHE A 22 -3.96 23.65 -27.13
C PHE A 22 -3.77 24.31 -28.49
N GLU A 23 -2.54 24.74 -28.76
CA GLU A 23 -2.03 24.79 -30.11
C GLU A 23 -2.22 23.40 -30.70
N THR A 24 -3.28 23.28 -31.48
CA THR A 24 -3.48 22.17 -32.37
C THR A 24 -2.37 22.27 -33.41
N ALA A 25 -1.25 21.59 -33.14
CA ALA A 25 -0.29 21.26 -34.16
C ALA A 25 -1.06 20.55 -35.27
N ALA A 26 -1.28 21.28 -36.36
CA ALA A 26 -1.94 20.79 -37.55
C ALA A 26 -1.25 19.48 -37.97
N PRO A 27 -2.00 18.43 -38.36
CA PRO A 27 -1.38 17.25 -38.90
C PRO A 27 -0.63 17.66 -40.17
N ALA A 28 0.70 17.58 -40.12
CA ALA A 28 1.62 17.73 -41.24
C ALA A 28 1.49 16.56 -42.27
N GLY A 29 0.26 16.11 -42.52
CA GLY A 29 -0.08 15.02 -43.42
C GLY A 29 -1.03 15.41 -44.55
N ALA A 30 -1.49 16.67 -44.63
CA ALA A 30 -2.48 17.08 -45.63
C ALA A 30 -1.89 17.67 -46.94
N GLN A 31 -0.58 17.93 -47.02
CA GLN A 31 0.02 18.58 -48.20
C GLN A 31 0.69 17.63 -49.21
N VAL A 32 0.70 16.31 -48.97
CA VAL A 32 1.35 15.36 -49.89
C VAL A 32 0.39 14.85 -50.99
N ILE A 33 -0.92 15.11 -50.91
CA ILE A 33 -1.87 14.58 -51.89
C ILE A 33 -2.03 15.48 -53.13
N GLU A 34 -1.84 16.81 -53.03
CA GLU A 34 -2.08 17.73 -54.15
C GLU A 34 -1.02 17.69 -55.26
N LEU A 35 0.22 17.26 -54.99
CA LEU A 35 1.25 17.18 -56.04
C LEU A 35 1.16 15.91 -56.90
N SER A 36 0.40 14.89 -56.47
CA SER A 36 0.21 13.66 -57.25
C SER A 36 -0.90 13.77 -58.31
N GLN A 37 -1.86 14.69 -58.12
CA GLN A 37 -2.94 14.92 -59.10
C GLN A 37 -2.55 15.92 -60.19
N ALA A 38 -1.58 16.81 -59.94
CA ALA A 38 -1.14 17.80 -60.92
C ALA A 38 -0.28 17.23 -62.07
N ILE A 39 0.37 16.07 -61.88
CA ILE A 39 1.27 15.49 -62.91
C ILE A 39 0.54 14.46 -63.81
N ILE A 40 -0.62 13.93 -63.38
CA ILE A 40 -1.34 12.91 -64.16
C ILE A 40 -2.32 13.54 -65.18
N ALA A 41 -2.59 14.85 -65.11
CA ALA A 41 -3.63 15.51 -65.91
C ALA A 41 -3.18 16.13 -67.27
N GLN A 42 -1.98 15.85 -67.79
CA GLN A 42 -1.52 16.42 -69.08
C GLN A 42 -0.91 15.40 -70.07
N ARG A 43 -1.58 14.27 -70.26
CA ARG A 43 -1.47 13.51 -71.53
C ARG A 43 -2.85 13.20 -72.07
N GLY A 44 -3.63 14.24 -72.34
CA GLY A 44 -4.69 14.15 -73.32
C GLY A 44 -4.05 13.78 -74.65
N TYR A 45 -4.29 12.55 -75.12
CA TYR A 45 -4.03 12.16 -76.49
C TYR A 45 -4.87 13.07 -77.38
N ALA A 46 -4.25 14.14 -77.89
CA ALA A 46 -4.80 14.92 -78.98
C ALA A 46 -5.09 13.95 -80.13
N GLY A 47 -6.35 13.84 -80.52
CA GLY A 47 -6.81 12.93 -81.56
C GLY A 47 -5.94 13.05 -82.80
N ALA A 48 -5.31 11.95 -83.19
CA ALA A 48 -4.60 11.86 -84.44
C ALA A 48 -5.59 12.11 -85.58
N PRO A 49 -5.44 13.15 -86.40
CA PRO A 49 -6.27 13.30 -87.59
C PRO A 49 -5.97 12.11 -88.51
N TYR A 50 -7.02 11.43 -88.96
CA TYR A 50 -6.97 10.45 -90.03
C TYR A 50 -6.40 11.11 -91.30
N ARG A 51 -5.08 11.07 -91.47
CA ARG A 51 -4.43 11.40 -92.74
C ARG A 51 -4.67 10.24 -93.69
N ARG A 52 -5.48 10.48 -94.72
CA ARG A 52 -5.55 9.65 -95.92
C ARG A 52 -4.13 9.41 -96.45
N SER A 53 -3.72 8.16 -96.44
CA SER A 53 -2.47 7.69 -97.02
C SER A 53 -2.55 7.84 -98.54
N TYR A 54 -1.96 8.91 -99.08
CA TYR A 54 -1.47 8.90 -100.45
C TYR A 54 -0.17 8.10 -100.43
N GLY A 55 -0.06 7.11 -101.32
CA GLY A 55 1.12 6.26 -101.44
C GLY A 55 2.36 7.11 -101.72
N ASN A 56 3.08 7.46 -100.65
CA ASN A 56 4.41 8.05 -100.75
C ASN A 56 5.33 6.96 -101.29
N TYR A 57 5.73 7.10 -102.55
CA TYR A 57 6.87 6.39 -103.10
C TYR A 57 8.11 6.83 -102.30
N TYR A 58 8.50 6.03 -101.31
CA TYR A 58 9.76 6.24 -100.59
C TYR A 58 10.92 6.02 -101.57
N GLY A 59 11.60 7.10 -101.94
CA GLY A 59 12.91 6.99 -102.58
C GLY A 59 13.91 6.40 -101.59
N ALA A 60 14.96 5.72 -102.07
CA ALA A 60 15.99 5.12 -101.22
C ALA A 60 16.62 6.12 -100.22
N VAL A 61 16.62 7.42 -100.55
CA VAL A 61 17.12 8.51 -99.70
C VAL A 61 16.24 8.75 -98.47
N ASP A 62 14.90 8.70 -98.62
CA ASP A 62 13.96 8.92 -97.50
C ASP A 62 14.00 7.76 -96.49
N ALA A 63 14.23 6.54 -96.99
CA ALA A 63 14.40 5.35 -96.16
C ALA A 63 15.68 5.46 -95.29
N LEU A 64 16.78 5.96 -95.87
CA LEU A 64 18.03 6.20 -95.15
C LEU A 64 17.88 7.33 -94.12
N ALA A 65 17.25 8.45 -94.48
CA ALA A 65 17.00 9.54 -93.56
C ALA A 65 16.12 9.10 -92.38
N SER A 66 15.02 8.39 -92.66
CA SER A 66 14.13 7.85 -91.63
C SER A 66 14.86 6.91 -90.68
N ARG A 67 15.79 6.09 -91.19
CA ARG A 67 16.63 5.21 -90.35
C ARG A 67 17.54 6.01 -89.43
N VAL A 68 18.21 7.05 -89.93
CA VAL A 68 19.09 7.91 -89.12
C VAL A 68 18.30 8.64 -88.04
N PHE A 69 17.13 9.20 -88.38
CA PHE A 69 16.24 9.83 -87.40
C PHE A 69 15.77 8.84 -86.33
N ALA A 70 15.35 7.64 -86.72
CA ALA A 70 14.94 6.61 -85.77
C ALA A 70 16.08 6.19 -84.83
N GLN A 71 17.31 6.07 -85.34
CA GLN A 71 18.49 5.76 -84.52
C GLN A 71 18.83 6.91 -83.56
N ALA A 72 18.77 8.16 -84.02
CA ALA A 72 19.00 9.34 -83.18
C ALA A 72 17.94 9.47 -82.07
N GLU A 73 16.66 9.22 -82.40
CA GLU A 73 15.58 9.25 -81.44
C GLU A 73 15.70 8.12 -80.41
N PHE A 74 16.07 6.92 -80.83
CA PHE A 74 16.36 5.80 -79.92
C PHE A 74 17.49 6.16 -78.93
N LEU A 75 18.60 6.74 -79.42
CA LEU A 75 19.71 7.17 -78.57
C LEU A 75 19.28 8.27 -77.59
N ARG A 76 18.51 9.26 -78.04
CA ARG A 76 17.95 10.32 -77.19
C ARG A 76 17.05 9.73 -76.10
N ALA A 77 16.11 8.87 -76.48
CA ALA A 77 15.18 8.22 -75.56
C ALA A 77 15.92 7.33 -74.54
N SER A 78 16.97 6.61 -74.98
CA SER A 78 17.82 5.81 -74.09
C SER A 78 18.60 6.68 -73.09
N GLY A 79 19.08 7.84 -73.54
CA GLY A 79 19.73 8.84 -72.67
C GLY A 79 18.76 9.42 -71.63
N GLU A 80 17.58 9.86 -72.07
CA GLU A 80 16.52 10.37 -71.19
C GLU A 80 16.07 9.31 -70.17
N ALA A 81 15.88 8.05 -70.60
CA ALA A 81 15.56 6.95 -69.71
C ALA A 81 16.64 6.76 -68.63
N SER A 82 17.92 6.82 -69.01
CA SER A 82 19.05 6.66 -68.07
C SER A 82 19.08 7.77 -67.01
N VAL A 83 18.84 9.02 -67.40
CA VAL A 83 18.73 10.17 -66.47
C VAL A 83 17.52 10.02 -65.54
N ASN A 84 16.37 9.60 -66.08
CA ASN A 84 15.16 9.35 -65.29
C ASN A 84 15.39 8.23 -64.27
N TYR A 85 16.05 7.13 -64.64
CA TYR A 85 16.39 6.06 -63.70
C TYR A 85 17.36 6.52 -62.61
N ALA A 86 18.38 7.31 -62.95
CA ALA A 86 19.31 7.85 -61.96
C ALA A 86 18.60 8.78 -60.96
N THR A 87 17.71 9.64 -61.47
CA THR A 87 16.91 10.56 -60.64
C THR A 87 15.95 9.79 -59.73
N ALA A 88 15.26 8.77 -60.26
CA ALA A 88 14.38 7.91 -59.48
C ALA A 88 15.13 7.16 -58.36
N ARG A 89 16.35 6.67 -58.65
CA ARG A 89 17.22 6.04 -57.63
C ARG A 89 17.61 7.03 -56.52
N LYS A 90 17.95 8.26 -56.88
CA LYS A 90 18.28 9.32 -55.92
C LYS A 90 17.09 9.63 -55.01
N ILE A 91 15.90 9.83 -55.60
CA ILE A 91 14.66 10.08 -54.84
C ILE A 91 14.36 8.91 -53.90
N ARG A 92 14.48 7.67 -54.38
CA ARG A 92 14.28 6.47 -53.56
C ARG A 92 15.26 6.40 -52.39
N ALA A 93 16.55 6.68 -52.62
CA ALA A 93 17.55 6.67 -51.56
C ALA A 93 17.26 7.74 -50.49
N GLN A 94 16.79 8.92 -50.90
CA GLN A 94 16.38 9.98 -49.98
C GLN A 94 15.14 9.59 -49.17
N ALA A 95 14.14 8.97 -49.80
CA ALA A 95 12.95 8.48 -49.10
C ALA A 95 13.31 7.43 -48.04
N VAL A 96 14.14 6.44 -48.38
CA VAL A 96 14.62 5.42 -47.44
C VAL A 96 15.39 6.03 -46.27
N ARG A 97 16.24 7.04 -46.54
CA ARG A 97 16.95 7.76 -45.48
C ARG A 97 15.98 8.43 -44.50
N LEU A 98 14.98 9.15 -45.00
CA LEU A 98 13.97 9.81 -44.17
C LEU A 98 13.11 8.81 -43.39
N GLU A 99 12.78 7.65 -43.98
CA GLU A 99 12.09 6.57 -43.27
C GLU A 99 12.91 6.04 -42.08
N ILE A 100 14.21 5.85 -42.27
CA ILE A 100 15.12 5.42 -41.19
C ILE A 100 15.19 6.51 -40.11
N GLU A 101 15.41 7.78 -40.48
CA GLU A 101 15.45 8.90 -39.53
C GLU A 101 14.14 9.01 -38.72
N ASN A 102 12.98 8.91 -39.38
CA ASN A 102 11.68 8.89 -38.71
C ASN A 102 11.50 7.69 -37.78
N SER A 103 12.04 6.52 -38.14
CA SER A 103 11.99 5.33 -37.31
C SER A 103 12.83 5.47 -36.03
N VAL A 104 14.02 6.09 -36.14
CA VAL A 104 14.90 6.38 -35.00
C VAL A 104 14.23 7.39 -34.07
N LEU A 105 13.73 8.51 -34.60
CA LEU A 105 13.02 9.53 -33.83
C LEU A 105 11.82 8.95 -33.08
N ARG A 106 11.08 8.02 -33.71
CA ARG A 106 9.95 7.35 -33.06
C ARG A 106 10.38 6.50 -31.88
N ILE A 107 11.50 5.79 -32.00
CA ILE A 107 12.06 4.96 -30.92
C ILE A 107 12.57 5.86 -29.79
N GLU A 108 13.29 6.93 -30.11
CA GLU A 108 13.77 7.92 -29.13
C GLU A 108 12.59 8.53 -28.36
N ALA A 109 11.58 9.04 -29.05
CA ALA A 109 10.37 9.61 -28.43
C ALA A 109 9.62 8.61 -27.55
N TYR A 110 9.62 7.31 -27.91
CA TYR A 110 9.07 6.26 -27.06
C TYR A 110 9.83 6.11 -25.74
N TRP A 111 11.17 6.04 -25.81
CA TRP A 111 12.01 5.89 -24.63
C TRP A 111 12.02 7.14 -23.75
N GLU A 112 12.00 8.33 -24.33
CA GLU A 112 11.85 9.59 -23.59
C GLU A 112 10.52 9.61 -22.81
N ARG A 113 9.41 9.26 -23.46
CA ARG A 113 8.10 9.16 -22.80
C ARG A 113 8.12 8.14 -21.66
N LYS A 114 8.79 7.00 -21.88
CA LYS A 114 8.94 5.96 -20.86
C LYS A 114 9.78 6.45 -19.67
N ALA A 115 10.91 7.11 -19.93
CA ALA A 115 11.78 7.68 -18.90
C ALA A 115 11.05 8.73 -18.05
N ILE A 116 10.29 9.63 -18.68
CA ILE A 116 9.44 10.60 -17.98
C ILE A 116 8.40 9.88 -17.11
N GLY A 117 7.72 8.88 -17.66
CA GLY A 117 6.72 8.09 -16.93
C GLY A 117 7.29 7.32 -15.74
N GLU A 118 8.49 6.75 -15.87
CA GLU A 118 9.21 6.09 -14.77
C GLU A 118 9.65 7.11 -13.72
N ALA A 119 10.22 8.24 -14.11
CA ALA A 119 10.60 9.33 -13.21
C ALA A 119 9.41 9.85 -12.40
N GLU A 120 8.25 10.04 -13.02
CA GLU A 120 7.02 10.42 -12.31
C GLU A 120 6.56 9.35 -11.32
N ARG A 121 6.60 8.06 -11.70
CA ARG A 121 6.24 6.97 -10.79
C ARG A 121 7.18 6.92 -9.59
N PHE A 122 8.48 7.12 -9.81
CA PHE A 122 9.45 7.23 -8.72
C PHE A 122 9.16 8.43 -7.83
N LYS A 123 8.92 9.62 -8.40
CA LYS A 123 8.52 10.83 -7.64
C LYS A 123 7.25 10.60 -6.79
N ARG A 124 6.24 9.92 -7.33
CA ARG A 124 5.01 9.60 -6.57
C ARG A 124 5.27 8.62 -5.43
N ARG A 125 6.15 7.63 -5.64
CA ARG A 125 6.54 6.65 -4.61
C ARG A 125 7.38 7.30 -3.51
N THR A 126 8.36 8.15 -3.85
CA THR A 126 9.14 8.90 -2.86
C THR A 126 8.23 9.82 -2.05
N ASN A 127 7.32 10.55 -2.72
CA ASN A 127 6.33 11.39 -2.04
C ASN A 127 5.44 10.61 -1.06
N LEU A 128 5.10 9.35 -1.35
CA LEU A 128 4.33 8.51 -0.44
C LEU A 128 5.14 8.17 0.83
N LEU A 129 6.42 7.83 0.67
CA LEU A 129 7.31 7.54 1.79
C LEU A 129 7.55 8.79 2.65
N ASP A 130 7.79 9.93 2.01
CA ASP A 130 7.94 11.22 2.69
C ASP A 130 6.66 11.63 3.41
N SER A 131 5.51 11.42 2.79
CA SER A 131 4.20 11.66 3.42
C SER A 131 4.01 10.78 4.67
N LYS A 132 4.32 9.48 4.58
CA LYS A 132 4.28 8.57 5.74
C LYS A 132 5.26 9.01 6.83
N ARG A 133 6.47 9.41 6.46
CA ARG A 133 7.48 9.92 7.41
C ARG A 133 6.98 11.18 8.13
N ARG A 134 6.40 12.14 7.40
CA ARG A 134 5.79 13.35 7.97
C ARG A 134 4.61 13.02 8.90
N GLN A 135 3.75 12.08 8.50
CA GLN A 135 2.65 11.61 9.35
C GLN A 135 3.20 10.99 10.64
N ASN A 136 4.20 10.13 10.54
CA ASN A 136 4.81 9.50 11.71
C ASN A 136 5.51 10.52 12.61
N SER A 137 6.18 11.54 12.05
CA SER A 137 6.77 12.65 12.82
C SER A 137 5.69 13.41 13.58
N LYS A 138 4.61 13.81 12.91
CA LYS A 138 3.48 14.51 13.56
C LYS A 138 2.84 13.68 14.67
N THR A 139 2.67 12.38 14.44
CA THR A 139 2.17 11.44 15.45
C THR A 139 3.10 11.41 16.66
N TRP A 140 4.41 11.32 16.43
CA TRP A 140 5.40 11.37 17.51
C TRP A 140 5.37 12.70 18.27
N ASP A 141 5.39 13.84 17.59
CA ASP A 141 5.34 15.17 18.21
C ASP A 141 4.09 15.31 19.09
N ARG A 142 2.96 14.79 18.62
CA ARG A 142 1.70 14.76 19.36
C ARG A 142 1.78 13.86 20.59
N LEU A 143 2.37 12.67 20.48
CA LEU A 143 2.53 11.73 21.59
C LEU A 143 3.52 12.24 22.65
N LYS A 144 4.58 12.93 22.21
CA LYS A 144 5.61 13.52 23.07
C LYS A 144 5.07 14.72 23.85
N ASN A 145 4.50 15.70 23.14
CA ASN A 145 4.18 17.01 23.72
C ASN A 145 2.77 17.07 24.35
N HIS A 146 1.85 16.21 23.91
CA HIS A 146 0.44 16.25 24.34
C HIS A 146 -0.08 14.85 24.71
N PRO A 147 0.51 14.17 25.72
CA PRO A 147 0.10 12.83 26.12
C PRO A 147 -1.35 12.80 26.67
N ASP A 148 -1.81 13.89 27.27
CA ASP A 148 -3.16 14.12 27.79
C ASP A 148 -4.24 13.99 26.71
N VAL A 149 -3.99 14.55 25.52
CA VAL A 149 -4.94 14.50 24.39
C VAL A 149 -5.00 13.10 23.75
N ASN A 150 -4.04 12.23 24.06
CA ASN A 150 -3.91 10.90 23.47
C ASN A 150 -4.38 9.76 24.36
N GLY A 151 -5.06 10.05 25.49
CA GLY A 151 -5.58 9.03 26.40
C GLY A 151 -6.30 7.85 25.69
N PRO A 152 -7.26 8.12 24.77
CA PRO A 152 -7.92 7.05 24.02
C PRO A 152 -6.97 6.25 23.11
N ALA A 153 -5.93 6.88 22.54
CA ALA A 153 -4.96 6.17 21.70
C ALA A 153 -4.00 5.30 22.53
N ILE A 154 -3.72 5.73 23.77
CA ILE A 154 -2.94 4.98 24.75
C ILE A 154 -3.75 3.78 25.22
N ALA A 155 -4.97 3.97 25.72
CA ALA A 155 -5.84 2.88 26.19
C ALA A 155 -6.14 1.84 25.09
N ASN A 156 -6.29 2.27 23.83
CA ASN A 156 -6.49 1.35 22.70
C ASN A 156 -5.20 0.60 22.26
N GLY A 157 -4.06 0.87 22.89
CA GLY A 157 -2.75 0.27 22.52
C GLY A 157 -2.12 0.85 21.25
N ARG A 158 -2.79 1.76 20.52
CA ARG A 158 -2.27 2.34 19.27
C ARG A 158 -0.98 3.14 19.48
N ALA A 159 -0.94 3.95 20.54
CA ALA A 159 0.24 4.73 20.88
C ALA A 159 1.42 3.84 21.29
N LEU A 160 1.15 2.79 22.07
CA LEU A 160 2.14 1.80 22.47
C LEU A 160 2.69 1.03 21.26
N ASN A 161 1.84 0.58 20.35
CA ASN A 161 2.27 -0.11 19.13
C ASN A 161 3.09 0.80 18.21
N PHE A 162 2.72 2.09 18.11
CA PHE A 162 3.52 3.07 17.37
C PHE A 162 4.95 3.16 17.94
N LEU A 163 5.09 3.22 19.26
CA LEU A 163 6.40 3.25 19.91
C LEU A 163 7.12 1.91 19.84
N LEU A 164 6.42 0.78 19.97
CA LEU A 164 6.96 -0.58 19.85
C LEU A 164 7.66 -0.76 18.49
N HIS A 165 7.00 -0.36 17.40
CA HIS A 165 7.59 -0.49 16.06
C HIS A 165 8.78 0.43 15.81
N ARG A 166 8.87 1.58 16.51
CA ARG A 166 10.05 2.45 16.43
C ARG A 166 11.18 1.95 17.30
N LEU A 167 10.85 1.51 18.51
CA LEU A 167 11.81 1.00 19.47
C LEU A 167 12.33 -0.39 19.08
N SER A 168 11.60 -1.22 18.32
CA SER A 168 12.06 -2.57 17.98
C SER A 168 13.42 -2.60 17.27
N ALA A 169 13.72 -1.58 16.46
CA ALA A 169 15.03 -1.42 15.83
C ALA A 169 16.11 -0.99 16.82
N SER A 170 15.78 -0.12 17.79
CA SER A 170 16.74 0.51 18.69
C SER A 170 16.92 -0.24 20.02
N ILE A 171 15.97 -1.09 20.41
CA ILE A 171 16.03 -1.92 21.63
C ILE A 171 17.23 -2.87 21.59
N LEU A 172 17.49 -3.47 20.43
CA LEU A 172 18.63 -4.37 20.27
C LEU A 172 19.96 -3.64 20.44
N ALA A 173 20.05 -2.40 19.96
CA ALA A 173 21.21 -1.55 20.14
C ALA A 173 21.38 -1.12 21.62
N TYR A 174 20.27 -0.82 22.30
CA TYR A 174 20.27 -0.45 23.71
C TYR A 174 20.82 -1.56 24.61
N GLU A 175 20.41 -2.81 24.39
CA GLU A 175 20.90 -3.98 25.16
C GLU A 175 22.41 -4.16 25.01
N TYR A 176 22.93 -4.02 23.77
CA TYR A 176 24.36 -4.05 23.53
C TYR A 176 25.08 -2.91 24.28
N SER A 177 24.54 -1.68 24.26
CA SER A 177 25.12 -0.55 24.98
C SER A 177 25.13 -0.72 26.50
N ARG A 178 24.16 -1.47 27.07
CA ARG A 178 24.06 -1.73 28.51
C ARG A 178 25.25 -2.53 29.03
N GLU A 179 25.70 -3.54 28.28
CA GLU A 179 26.83 -4.38 28.68
C GLU A 179 28.15 -3.60 28.80
N TYR A 180 28.28 -2.49 28.06
CA TYR A 180 29.49 -1.67 28.04
C TYR A 180 29.38 -0.37 28.87
N SER A 181 28.18 0.05 29.26
CA SER A 181 27.97 1.30 30.02
C SER A 181 27.68 1.02 31.50
N GLY A 182 28.53 1.58 32.38
CA GLY A 182 28.38 1.43 33.83
C GLY A 182 27.08 2.01 34.42
N ASP A 183 26.33 2.80 33.65
CA ASP A 183 25.02 3.36 34.04
C ASP A 183 23.83 2.44 33.68
N GLY A 184 24.07 1.32 33.00
CA GLY A 184 23.02 0.41 32.52
C GLY A 184 22.07 -0.09 33.60
N ASP A 185 22.56 -0.29 34.83
CA ASP A 185 21.75 -0.80 35.93
C ASP A 185 20.79 0.24 36.52
N ARG A 186 21.16 1.53 36.52
CA ARG A 186 20.26 2.60 37.00
C ARG A 186 19.07 2.76 36.06
N VAL A 187 19.32 2.71 34.75
CA VAL A 187 18.24 2.80 33.76
C VAL A 187 17.40 1.52 33.76
N ALA A 188 17.99 0.34 33.94
CA ALA A 188 17.24 -0.90 34.07
C ALA A 188 16.28 -0.89 35.29
N GLN A 189 16.70 -0.32 36.42
CA GLN A 189 15.82 -0.13 37.58
C GLN A 189 14.64 0.79 37.28
N GLN A 190 14.85 1.88 36.53
CA GLN A 190 13.77 2.78 36.12
C GLN A 190 12.78 2.13 35.14
N LEU A 191 13.23 1.14 34.37
CA LEU A 191 12.42 0.39 33.40
C LEU A 191 11.80 -0.88 33.98
N THR A 192 11.91 -1.11 35.29
CA THR A 192 11.32 -2.29 35.94
C THR A 192 9.79 -2.18 35.91
N LEU A 193 9.13 -3.25 35.46
CA LEU A 193 7.68 -3.34 35.35
C LEU A 193 7.12 -4.00 36.63
N PRO A 194 6.34 -3.29 37.45
CA PRO A 194 5.66 -3.91 38.58
C PRO A 194 4.67 -4.98 38.09
N PRO A 195 4.49 -6.09 38.84
CA PRO A 195 3.61 -7.19 38.44
C PRO A 195 2.16 -6.73 38.24
N ASP A 196 1.67 -5.83 39.11
CA ASP A 196 0.34 -5.22 38.99
C ASP A 196 0.12 -4.50 37.65
N LYS A 197 1.18 -3.87 37.13
CA LYS A 197 1.12 -3.18 35.83
C LYS A 197 1.10 -4.19 34.70
N MET A 198 1.89 -5.24 34.80
CA MET A 198 1.99 -6.32 33.81
C MET A 198 0.67 -7.08 33.62
N ALA A 199 -0.01 -7.41 34.72
CA ALA A 199 -1.32 -8.06 34.70
C ALA A 199 -2.41 -7.23 33.98
N GLY A 200 -2.26 -5.90 33.97
CA GLY A 200 -3.17 -4.98 33.27
C GLY A 200 -2.94 -4.86 31.77
N LEU A 201 -1.82 -5.38 31.24
CA LEU A 201 -1.47 -5.29 29.82
C LEU A 201 -2.10 -6.43 29.02
N GLN A 202 -2.75 -6.08 27.90
CA GLN A 202 -3.24 -7.06 26.95
C GLN A 202 -2.34 -7.09 25.72
N LEU A 203 -1.91 -8.28 25.34
CA LEU A 203 -1.13 -8.55 24.15
C LEU A 203 -2.03 -9.15 23.08
N ARG A 204 -1.71 -8.89 21.82
CA ARG A 204 -2.43 -9.32 20.63
C ARG A 204 -1.47 -10.00 19.67
N GLN A 205 -1.80 -11.22 19.27
CA GLN A 205 -1.12 -11.89 18.17
C GLN A 205 -1.99 -11.85 16.91
N HIS A 206 -1.39 -11.46 15.79
CA HIS A 206 -2.04 -11.51 14.49
C HIS A 206 -1.98 -12.93 13.92
N LEU A 207 -3.16 -13.50 13.60
CA LEU A 207 -3.29 -14.80 12.97
C LEU A 207 -3.59 -14.62 11.47
N PRO A 208 -3.33 -15.64 10.64
CA PRO A 208 -3.79 -15.65 9.25
C PRO A 208 -5.30 -15.36 9.14
N ASN A 209 -5.73 -14.83 7.99
CA ASN A 209 -7.13 -14.48 7.69
C ASN A 209 -7.70 -13.31 8.52
N GLY A 210 -6.83 -12.43 9.05
CA GLY A 210 -7.27 -11.22 9.76
C GLY A 210 -7.88 -11.49 11.14
N LYS A 211 -7.71 -12.70 11.67
CA LYS A 211 -8.08 -13.01 13.05
C LYS A 211 -6.99 -12.51 14.00
N SER A 212 -7.35 -12.21 15.24
CA SER A 212 -6.38 -11.89 16.27
C SER A 212 -6.72 -12.56 17.57
N LEU A 213 -5.69 -13.02 18.27
CA LEU A 213 -5.80 -13.55 19.61
C LEU A 213 -5.41 -12.47 20.61
N ILE A 214 -6.16 -12.34 21.69
CA ILE A 214 -5.87 -11.39 22.77
C ILE A 214 -5.70 -12.16 24.08
N PHE A 215 -4.60 -11.92 24.78
CA PHE A 215 -4.27 -12.50 26.08
C PHE A 215 -3.60 -11.46 26.97
N THR A 216 -3.44 -11.75 28.26
CA THR A 216 -2.76 -10.86 29.21
C THR A 216 -1.27 -11.14 29.23
N ALA A 217 -0.41 -10.14 29.48
CA ALA A 217 1.04 -10.37 29.46
C ALA A 217 1.50 -11.40 30.52
N ASP A 218 0.92 -11.33 31.71
CA ASP A 218 1.24 -12.19 32.86
C ASP A 218 0.63 -13.61 32.76
N ASP A 219 -0.49 -13.74 32.04
CA ASP A 219 -1.20 -15.01 31.93
C ASP A 219 -1.41 -15.38 30.46
N PRO A 220 -0.75 -16.45 29.99
CA PRO A 220 -0.81 -16.87 28.61
C PRO A 220 -2.13 -17.51 28.26
N ALA A 221 -2.93 -17.90 29.26
CA ALA A 221 -4.19 -18.58 29.04
C ALA A 221 -5.07 -17.70 28.16
N PRO A 222 -5.28 -18.07 26.89
CA PRO A 222 -6.09 -17.28 26.01
C PRO A 222 -7.50 -17.24 26.57
N LEU A 223 -8.09 -16.04 26.60
CA LEU A 223 -9.47 -15.78 27.00
C LEU A 223 -9.91 -16.59 28.26
N LYS A 224 -9.68 -16.04 29.45
CA LYS A 224 -10.43 -16.46 30.64
C LYS A 224 -11.92 -16.29 30.37
N VAL A 225 -12.64 -17.41 30.28
CA VAL A 225 -14.11 -17.45 30.06
C VAL A 225 -14.86 -16.94 31.29
N ASP A 226 -14.15 -16.68 32.39
CA ASP A 226 -14.68 -16.11 33.64
C ASP A 226 -15.38 -14.77 33.43
N TRP A 227 -15.03 -14.04 32.36
CA TRP A 227 -15.62 -12.74 32.05
C TRP A 227 -16.27 -12.73 30.66
N TRP A 228 -17.60 -12.69 30.64
CA TRP A 228 -18.39 -12.48 29.43
C TRP A 228 -18.72 -10.98 29.25
N PRO A 229 -18.68 -10.42 28.04
CA PRO A 229 -19.24 -9.09 27.77
C PRO A 229 -20.72 -8.99 28.17
N HIS A 230 -21.18 -7.80 28.55
CA HIS A 230 -22.53 -7.60 29.12
C HIS A 230 -23.66 -8.19 28.26
N THR A 231 -23.63 -7.98 26.94
CA THR A 231 -24.63 -8.50 25.99
C THR A 231 -24.61 -10.01 25.83
N LEU A 232 -23.50 -10.67 26.18
CA LEU A 232 -23.39 -12.14 26.21
C LEU A 232 -23.80 -12.71 27.57
N ARG A 233 -24.00 -11.88 28.60
CA ARG A 233 -24.45 -12.33 29.94
C ARG A 233 -25.96 -12.53 30.04
N ALA A 234 -26.71 -12.28 28.97
CA ALA A 234 -28.14 -12.44 28.95
C ALA A 234 -28.54 -13.89 29.32
N ASP A 235 -29.66 -14.04 30.02
CA ASP A 235 -30.14 -15.33 30.54
C ASP A 235 -30.44 -16.30 29.40
N GLU A 236 -30.90 -15.78 28.26
CA GLU A 236 -31.20 -16.56 27.06
C GLU A 236 -29.97 -17.22 26.43
N LEU A 237 -28.76 -16.72 26.75
CA LEU A 237 -27.50 -17.26 26.26
C LEU A 237 -26.78 -18.14 27.30
N GLU A 238 -27.35 -18.32 28.50
CA GLU A 238 -26.71 -19.07 29.58
C GLU A 238 -26.43 -20.53 29.19
N THR A 239 -27.41 -21.22 28.59
CA THR A 239 -27.28 -22.61 28.14
C THR A 239 -26.14 -22.78 27.14
N HIS A 240 -26.12 -21.93 26.10
CA HIS A 240 -25.08 -21.94 25.07
C HIS A 240 -23.69 -21.59 25.63
N ARG A 241 -23.61 -20.67 26.59
CA ARG A 241 -22.36 -20.35 27.29
C ARG A 241 -21.84 -21.53 28.10
N ALA A 242 -22.72 -22.22 28.84
CA ALA A 242 -22.36 -23.38 29.65
C ALA A 242 -21.87 -24.55 28.77
N ASP A 243 -22.56 -24.81 27.66
CA ASP A 243 -22.16 -25.85 26.71
C ASP A 243 -20.80 -25.54 26.08
N PHE A 244 -20.58 -24.29 25.64
CA PHE A 244 -19.29 -23.86 25.11
C PHE A 244 -18.16 -24.00 26.16
N ALA A 245 -18.39 -23.55 27.39
CA ALA A 245 -17.41 -23.65 28.47
C ALA A 245 -17.05 -25.11 28.78
N LYS A 246 -18.06 -25.99 28.82
CA LYS A 246 -17.87 -27.43 29.03
C LYS A 246 -17.03 -28.06 27.91
N GLN A 247 -17.34 -27.76 26.64
CA GLN A 247 -16.59 -28.32 25.52
C GLN A 247 -15.17 -27.77 25.46
N ARG A 248 -14.98 -26.49 25.78
CA ARG A 248 -13.66 -25.88 25.89
C ARG A 248 -12.82 -26.57 26.96
N GLU A 249 -13.38 -26.81 28.14
CA GLU A 249 -12.67 -27.47 29.23
C GLU A 249 -12.23 -28.89 28.84
N LYS A 250 -13.06 -29.64 28.09
CA LYS A 250 -12.66 -30.94 27.53
C LYS A 250 -11.46 -30.81 26.60
N VAL A 251 -11.50 -29.87 25.65
CA VAL A 251 -10.39 -29.64 24.72
C VAL A 251 -9.11 -29.24 25.46
N VAL A 252 -9.20 -28.38 26.48
CA VAL A 252 -8.05 -28.01 27.33
C VAL A 252 -7.51 -29.22 28.10
N LYS A 253 -8.38 -30.09 28.62
CA LYS A 253 -7.97 -31.34 29.30
C LYS A 253 -7.27 -32.31 28.34
N GLU A 254 -7.78 -32.49 27.12
CA GLU A 254 -7.16 -33.32 26.08
C GLU A 254 -5.82 -32.72 25.61
N ALA A 255 -5.78 -31.40 25.46
CA ALA A 255 -4.58 -30.66 25.10
C ALA A 255 -3.45 -30.92 26.11
N ARG A 256 -3.71 -30.87 27.43
CA ARG A 256 -2.69 -31.18 28.45
C ARG A 256 -2.12 -32.60 28.38
N VAL A 257 -2.82 -33.53 27.72
CA VAL A 257 -2.35 -34.92 27.49
C VAL A 257 -1.50 -35.02 26.19
N GLY A 258 -1.43 -33.95 25.40
CA GLY A 258 -0.62 -33.85 24.18
C GLY A 258 -1.36 -34.26 22.90
N LYS A 259 -2.65 -34.64 22.97
CA LYS A 259 -3.44 -35.03 21.79
C LYS A 259 -4.86 -34.53 21.91
N ILE A 260 -5.25 -33.62 21.02
CA ILE A 260 -6.63 -33.14 20.90
C ILE A 260 -7.38 -34.02 19.91
N SER A 261 -8.55 -34.51 20.31
CA SER A 261 -9.42 -35.30 19.42
C SER A 261 -10.09 -34.42 18.37
N ASN A 262 -10.12 -34.86 17.11
CA ASN A 262 -10.89 -34.16 16.07
C ASN A 262 -12.37 -34.03 16.44
N LYS A 263 -12.91 -35.01 17.18
CA LYS A 263 -14.30 -35.00 17.66
C LYS A 263 -14.53 -33.90 18.69
N SER A 264 -13.62 -33.70 19.65
CA SER A 264 -13.76 -32.65 20.66
C SER A 264 -13.65 -31.26 20.05
N LEU A 265 -12.79 -31.08 19.05
CA LEU A 265 -12.71 -29.85 18.25
C LEU A 265 -13.99 -29.58 17.47
N GLN A 266 -14.61 -30.61 16.89
CA GLN A 266 -15.89 -30.47 16.20
C GLN A 266 -17.02 -30.09 17.17
N GLU A 267 -17.12 -30.77 18.32
CA GLU A 267 -18.11 -30.43 19.36
C GLU A 267 -17.92 -28.99 19.88
N LEU A 268 -16.66 -28.56 20.08
CA LEU A 268 -16.35 -27.18 20.45
C LEU A 268 -16.79 -26.19 19.37
N ASN A 269 -16.49 -26.48 18.10
CA ASN A 269 -16.88 -25.66 16.96
C ASN A 269 -18.41 -25.54 16.85
N GLU A 270 -19.14 -26.63 16.99
CA GLU A 270 -20.61 -26.65 16.94
C GLU A 270 -21.22 -25.85 18.11
N SER A 271 -20.71 -26.03 19.33
CA SER A 271 -21.17 -25.24 20.50
C SER A 271 -20.92 -23.73 20.32
N PHE A 272 -19.78 -23.35 19.72
CA PHE A 272 -19.48 -21.96 19.39
C PHE A 272 -20.44 -21.40 18.32
N MET A 273 -20.70 -22.15 17.25
CA MET A 273 -21.61 -21.72 16.19
C MET A 273 -23.03 -21.51 16.75
N SER A 274 -23.50 -22.44 17.60
CA SER A 274 -24.80 -22.30 18.28
C SER A 274 -24.86 -21.02 19.13
N LEU A 275 -23.83 -20.73 19.93
CA LEU A 275 -23.75 -19.52 20.74
C LEU A 275 -23.74 -18.25 19.87
N SER A 276 -22.92 -18.23 18.81
CA SER A 276 -22.78 -17.10 17.90
C SER A 276 -24.08 -16.82 17.14
N ASP A 277 -24.77 -17.86 16.69
CA ASP A 277 -26.00 -17.73 15.92
C ASP A 277 -27.15 -17.20 16.78
N GLU A 278 -27.32 -17.74 18.00
CA GLU A 278 -28.34 -17.24 18.92
C GLU A 278 -28.03 -15.79 19.36
N PHE A 279 -26.77 -15.46 19.63
CA PHE A 279 -26.36 -14.08 19.89
C PHE A 279 -26.73 -13.13 18.74
N ARG A 280 -26.45 -13.50 17.48
CA ARG A 280 -26.76 -12.67 16.30
C ARG A 280 -28.25 -12.57 16.01
N LYS A 281 -29.01 -13.61 16.31
CA LYS A 281 -30.47 -13.64 16.18
C LYS A 281 -31.13 -12.66 17.15
N GLN A 282 -30.67 -12.63 18.40
CA GLN A 282 -31.14 -11.71 19.44
C GLN A 282 -30.62 -10.28 19.24
N ASN A 283 -29.38 -10.13 18.76
CA ASN A 283 -28.70 -8.84 18.62
C ASN A 283 -28.53 -8.46 17.14
N LYS A 284 -29.64 -8.08 16.48
CA LYS A 284 -29.57 -7.62 15.09
C LYS A 284 -28.81 -6.29 15.00
N LYS A 285 -27.83 -6.24 14.10
CA LYS A 285 -26.96 -5.08 13.86
C LYS A 285 -27.75 -3.77 13.64
N SER A 286 -28.85 -3.83 12.88
CA SER A 286 -29.68 -2.66 12.57
C SER A 286 -30.43 -2.14 13.80
N GLN A 287 -30.98 -3.03 14.62
CA GLN A 287 -31.70 -2.68 15.85
C GLN A 287 -30.75 -2.05 16.87
N ARG A 288 -29.57 -2.64 17.08
CA ARG A 288 -28.57 -2.10 18.02
C ARG A 288 -28.07 -0.71 17.61
N HIS A 289 -28.06 -0.41 16.31
CA HIS A 289 -27.74 0.93 15.82
C HIS A 289 -28.87 1.93 16.10
N SER A 290 -30.14 1.52 15.98
CA SER A 290 -31.28 2.39 16.32
C SER A 290 -31.44 2.62 17.82
N ASP A 291 -31.06 1.65 18.65
CA ASP A 291 -31.14 1.75 20.12
C ASP A 291 -30.15 2.76 20.71
N GLY A 292 -29.17 3.21 19.93
CA GLY A 292 -28.19 4.23 20.30
C GLY A 292 -26.75 3.73 20.43
N PHE A 293 -25.83 4.68 20.59
CA PHE A 293 -24.38 4.43 20.53
C PHE A 293 -23.88 3.41 21.57
N ARG A 294 -24.40 3.46 22.80
CA ARG A 294 -23.97 2.54 23.88
C ARG A 294 -24.35 1.08 23.61
N SER A 295 -25.57 0.86 23.11
CA SER A 295 -26.06 -0.48 22.71
C SER A 295 -25.20 -1.05 21.57
N TRP A 296 -24.89 -0.19 20.59
CA TRP A 296 -23.99 -0.51 19.49
C TRP A 296 -22.57 -0.88 19.95
N GLU A 297 -22.00 -0.12 20.89
CA GLU A 297 -20.67 -0.39 21.44
C GLU A 297 -20.62 -1.74 22.18
N GLN A 298 -21.61 -2.03 23.02
CA GLN A 298 -21.71 -3.31 23.72
C GLN A 298 -21.85 -4.49 22.75
N TYR A 299 -22.64 -4.33 21.68
CA TYR A 299 -22.72 -5.32 20.61
C TYR A 299 -21.35 -5.54 19.94
N LYS A 300 -20.61 -4.46 19.65
CA LYS A 300 -19.28 -4.53 19.04
C LYS A 300 -18.24 -5.21 19.92
N GLN A 301 -18.29 -4.97 21.23
CA GLN A 301 -17.43 -5.65 22.19
C GLN A 301 -17.71 -7.16 22.20
N ALA A 302 -18.97 -7.58 22.24
CA ALA A 302 -19.36 -8.98 22.18
C ALA A 302 -19.02 -9.65 20.84
N ASP A 303 -19.27 -8.99 19.70
CA ASP A 303 -18.91 -9.50 18.37
C ASP A 303 -17.39 -9.67 18.23
N SER A 304 -16.60 -8.73 18.77
CA SER A 304 -15.13 -8.82 18.78
C SER A 304 -14.65 -9.98 19.66
N PHE A 305 -15.28 -10.18 20.81
CA PHE A 305 -15.01 -11.30 21.72
C PHE A 305 -15.34 -12.66 21.08
N LEU A 306 -16.47 -12.79 20.38
CA LEU A 306 -16.80 -13.99 19.60
C LEU A 306 -15.78 -14.24 18.48
N LYS A 307 -15.31 -13.19 17.80
CA LYS A 307 -14.25 -13.30 16.78
C LYS A 307 -12.92 -13.75 17.35
N SER A 308 -12.54 -13.32 18.56
CA SER A 308 -11.33 -13.81 19.21
C SER A 308 -11.45 -15.30 19.57
N MET A 309 -12.62 -15.75 20.05
CA MET A 309 -12.87 -17.18 20.29
C MET A 309 -12.81 -18.00 18.99
N TRP A 310 -13.37 -17.48 17.90
CA TRP A 310 -13.22 -18.10 16.58
C TRP A 310 -11.77 -18.16 16.07
N GLY A 311 -10.95 -17.19 16.46
CA GLY A 311 -9.51 -17.19 16.24
C GLY A 311 -8.81 -18.33 16.98
N GLU A 312 -9.13 -18.50 18.26
CA GLU A 312 -8.62 -19.56 19.12
C GLU A 312 -8.98 -20.94 18.57
N ILE A 313 -10.26 -21.20 18.27
CA ILE A 313 -10.71 -22.47 17.69
C ILE A 313 -10.00 -22.75 16.36
N GLY A 314 -9.92 -21.74 15.49
CA GLY A 314 -9.24 -21.90 14.21
C GLY A 314 -7.76 -22.23 14.35
N ARG A 315 -7.08 -21.69 15.36
CA ARG A 315 -5.67 -22.01 15.65
C ARG A 315 -5.51 -23.43 16.17
N LEU A 316 -6.39 -23.86 17.09
CA LEU A 316 -6.40 -25.24 17.59
C LEU A 316 -6.61 -26.25 16.46
N GLN A 317 -7.46 -25.91 15.48
CA GLN A 317 -7.67 -26.72 14.28
C GLN A 317 -6.48 -26.70 13.31
N SER A 318 -5.82 -25.55 13.10
CA SER A 318 -4.81 -25.42 12.05
C SER A 318 -3.44 -25.95 12.43
N VAL A 319 -3.00 -25.69 13.67
CA VAL A 319 -1.63 -26.04 14.10
C VAL A 319 -1.61 -27.41 14.75
N GLY A 320 -2.73 -27.84 15.36
CA GLY A 320 -2.77 -29.03 16.23
C GLY A 320 -1.81 -28.95 17.42
N ASP A 321 -1.14 -27.81 17.57
CA ASP A 321 -0.05 -27.57 18.50
C ASP A 321 -0.61 -26.89 19.74
N ILE A 322 -0.39 -27.58 20.84
CA ILE A 322 -0.89 -27.27 22.17
C ILE A 322 0.05 -26.31 22.89
N SER A 323 1.27 -26.12 22.38
CA SER A 323 2.28 -25.18 22.88
C SER A 323 1.72 -23.80 23.24
N PHE A 324 0.75 -23.35 22.45
CA PHE A 324 0.00 -22.13 22.67
C PHE A 324 -0.84 -22.12 23.97
N LEU A 325 -1.50 -23.23 24.32
CA LEU A 325 -2.24 -23.40 25.56
C LEU A 325 -1.31 -23.69 26.76
N ASP A 326 -0.11 -24.21 26.50
CA ASP A 326 0.89 -24.57 27.52
C ASP A 326 1.72 -23.38 28.02
N GLY A 327 1.46 -22.18 27.49
CA GLY A 327 2.09 -20.96 27.98
C GLY A 327 3.38 -20.55 27.28
N GLU A 328 3.69 -21.07 26.09
CA GLU A 328 4.88 -20.58 25.35
C GLU A 328 4.81 -19.10 24.98
N LEU A 329 3.60 -18.53 24.90
CA LEU A 329 3.39 -17.10 24.69
C LEU A 329 3.31 -16.31 26.02
N GLN A 330 3.56 -16.95 27.16
CA GLN A 330 3.67 -16.26 28.43
C GLN A 330 4.94 -15.43 28.43
N PHE A 331 4.80 -14.17 28.84
CA PHE A 331 5.97 -13.41 29.23
C PHE A 331 6.36 -13.83 30.65
N ASP A 332 7.41 -14.63 30.77
CA ASP A 332 7.90 -15.10 32.06
C ASP A 332 8.92 -14.11 32.60
N THR A 333 8.60 -13.44 33.71
CA THR A 333 9.46 -12.43 34.31
C THR A 333 10.76 -13.01 34.87
N ASP A 334 10.77 -14.27 35.25
CA ASP A 334 11.96 -14.94 35.80
C ASP A 334 12.91 -15.36 34.68
N ARG A 335 12.36 -15.75 33.53
CA ARG A 335 13.13 -16.18 32.36
C ARG A 335 13.56 -15.04 31.44
N ASP A 336 12.63 -14.18 31.06
CA ASP A 336 12.86 -13.10 30.08
C ASP A 336 13.29 -11.79 30.77
N GLY A 337 12.95 -11.61 32.04
CA GLY A 337 13.29 -10.45 32.87
C GLY A 337 12.09 -9.53 33.14
N ASN A 338 12.06 -8.92 34.32
CA ASN A 338 10.93 -8.10 34.80
C ASN A 338 10.95 -6.62 34.35
N ASN A 339 11.46 -6.32 33.16
CA ASN A 339 11.63 -4.93 32.69
C ASN A 339 10.96 -4.69 31.32
N LEU A 340 10.73 -3.41 31.00
CA LEU A 340 10.07 -3.01 29.77
C LEU A 340 10.84 -3.47 28.52
N VAL A 341 12.17 -3.43 28.54
CA VAL A 341 13.01 -3.81 27.39
C VAL A 341 12.81 -5.29 27.06
N ALA A 342 12.82 -6.15 28.08
CA ALA A 342 12.54 -7.58 27.98
C ALA A 342 11.14 -7.83 27.37
N LEU A 343 10.11 -7.13 27.87
CA LEU A 343 8.76 -7.25 27.32
C LEU A 343 8.71 -6.85 25.84
N LEU A 344 9.30 -5.72 25.46
CA LEU A 344 9.29 -5.26 24.07
C LEU A 344 10.09 -6.20 23.15
N LYS A 345 11.20 -6.77 23.63
CA LYS A 345 11.98 -7.79 22.92
C LYS A 345 11.17 -9.07 22.72
N PHE A 346 10.50 -9.54 23.77
CA PHE A 346 9.60 -10.69 23.70
C PHE A 346 8.48 -10.46 22.68
N MET A 347 7.84 -9.29 22.73
CA MET A 347 6.80 -8.92 21.77
C MET A 347 7.33 -8.86 20.33
N SER A 348 8.49 -8.24 20.12
CA SER A 348 9.11 -8.15 18.79
C SER A 348 9.51 -9.52 18.24
N ARG A 349 10.02 -10.43 19.09
CA ARG A 349 10.39 -11.81 18.70
C ARG A 349 9.18 -12.63 18.28
N ASN A 350 8.07 -12.46 19.00
CA ASN A 350 6.85 -13.26 18.82
C ASN A 350 5.81 -12.60 17.90
N GLY A 351 6.10 -11.42 17.34
CA GLY A 351 5.16 -10.67 16.49
C GLY A 351 3.89 -10.26 17.23
N LEU A 352 4.03 -9.83 18.48
CA LEU A 352 2.93 -9.40 19.34
C LEU A 352 2.79 -7.88 19.34
N ASP A 353 1.55 -7.43 19.41
CA ASP A 353 1.16 -6.04 19.58
C ASP A 353 0.46 -5.86 20.93
N PHE A 354 0.34 -4.63 21.42
CA PHE A 354 -0.62 -4.28 22.45
C PHE A 354 -2.05 -4.34 21.90
N ALA A 355 -2.94 -5.03 22.61
CA ALA A 355 -4.38 -4.98 22.39
C ALA A 355 -4.99 -3.75 23.09
N PRO A 356 -6.27 -3.42 22.88
CA PRO A 356 -6.97 -2.45 23.73
C PRO A 356 -6.97 -2.90 25.20
N SER A 357 -6.94 -1.96 26.14
CA SER A 357 -7.00 -2.27 27.57
C SER A 357 -8.36 -2.80 27.98
N LYS A 358 -8.38 -3.71 28.97
CA LYS A 358 -9.61 -4.02 29.72
C LYS A 358 -10.02 -2.80 30.55
N PRO A 359 -11.33 -2.61 30.82
CA PRO A 359 -11.78 -1.60 31.78
C PRO A 359 -11.06 -1.76 33.12
N GLY A 360 -10.41 -0.69 33.60
CA GLY A 360 -9.58 -0.66 34.81
C GLY A 360 -8.08 -0.89 34.56
N GLY A 361 -7.69 -1.37 33.37
CA GLY A 361 -6.29 -1.60 32.98
C GLY A 361 -5.63 -0.37 32.33
N GLU A 362 -6.34 0.74 32.16
CA GLU A 362 -5.85 1.94 31.46
C GLU A 362 -4.61 2.52 32.14
N ASN A 363 -4.56 2.47 33.47
CA ASN A 363 -3.41 2.96 34.25
C ASN A 363 -2.11 2.21 33.90
N SER A 364 -2.19 0.91 33.62
CA SER A 364 -1.04 0.12 33.18
C SER A 364 -0.55 0.57 31.80
N TYR A 365 -1.48 0.86 30.88
CA TYR A 365 -1.14 1.37 29.54
C TYR A 365 -0.49 2.75 29.62
N HIS A 366 -1.01 3.65 30.45
CA HIS A 366 -0.41 4.97 30.66
C HIS A 366 0.99 4.89 31.28
N PHE A 367 1.18 4.00 32.27
CA PHE A 367 2.47 3.77 32.90
C PHE A 367 3.51 3.25 31.88
N VAL A 368 3.15 2.21 31.13
CA VAL A 368 4.03 1.65 30.09
C VAL A 368 4.29 2.66 28.98
N PHE A 369 3.28 3.44 28.58
CA PHE A 369 3.46 4.48 27.57
C PHE A 369 4.47 5.55 28.01
N ALA A 370 4.39 6.01 29.26
CA ALA A 370 5.34 6.98 29.80
C ALA A 370 6.77 6.42 29.75
N MET A 371 6.97 5.18 30.20
CA MET A 371 8.28 4.54 30.14
C MET A 371 8.79 4.33 28.70
N MET A 372 7.94 3.89 27.77
CA MET A 372 8.32 3.74 26.36
C MET A 372 8.67 5.08 25.72
N ARG A 373 7.92 6.14 26.05
CA ARG A 373 8.19 7.49 25.55
C ARG A 373 9.52 7.99 26.07
N ASP A 374 9.80 7.83 27.36
CA ASP A 374 11.03 8.31 27.99
C ASP A 374 12.24 7.51 27.49
N LEU A 375 12.09 6.18 27.35
CA LEU A 375 13.09 5.33 26.68
C LEU A 375 13.36 5.78 25.25
N TYR A 376 12.31 6.00 24.46
CA TYR A 376 12.46 6.45 23.09
C TYR A 376 13.07 7.86 23.01
N ALA A 377 12.72 8.78 23.92
CA ALA A 377 13.32 10.11 23.96
C ALA A 377 14.83 10.06 24.22
N ASN A 378 15.30 9.12 25.04
CA ASN A 378 16.73 8.92 25.30
C ASN A 378 17.49 8.28 24.13
N VAL A 379 16.79 7.56 23.24
CA VAL A 379 17.38 6.86 22.09
C VAL A 379 17.16 7.62 20.78
N ALA A 380 16.21 8.57 20.74
CA ALA A 380 15.75 9.24 19.53
C ALA A 380 16.77 10.18 18.89
N ASP A 381 17.84 10.57 19.58
CA ASP A 381 18.92 11.39 19.00
C ASP A 381 19.60 10.66 17.80
N ASP A 382 19.50 9.33 17.77
CA ASP A 382 20.00 8.47 16.68
C ASP A 382 18.95 8.13 15.61
N ASP A 383 17.67 8.47 15.79
CA ASP A 383 16.62 8.14 14.81
C ASP A 383 16.67 9.10 13.60
N GLU A 384 17.32 8.66 12.52
CA GLU A 384 17.38 9.37 11.26
C GLU A 384 16.00 9.79 10.74
N ALA A 385 14.91 9.06 11.06
CA ALA A 385 13.58 9.37 10.57
C ALA A 385 13.05 10.73 11.07
N LEU A 386 13.58 11.25 12.18
CA LEU A 386 13.22 12.55 12.76
C LEU A 386 14.04 13.71 12.20
N LYS A 387 15.22 13.47 11.61
CA LYS A 387 16.05 14.52 11.02
C LYS A 387 15.37 15.05 9.75
N PRO A 388 14.92 16.30 9.70
CA PRO A 388 14.34 16.83 8.47
C PRO A 388 15.44 16.84 7.40
N GLN A 389 15.18 16.23 6.24
CA GLN A 389 16.07 16.36 5.08
C GLN A 389 15.94 17.77 4.50
N THR A 390 16.37 18.78 5.25
CA THR A 390 16.42 20.17 4.78
C THR A 390 17.47 20.34 3.71
N GLU A 391 18.54 19.54 3.71
CA GLU A 391 19.66 19.75 2.77
C GLU A 391 19.38 19.27 1.34
N LYS A 392 18.49 18.29 1.15
CA LYS A 392 18.25 17.70 -0.18
C LYS A 392 17.29 18.52 -1.05
N TYR A 393 16.52 19.42 -0.45
CA TYR A 393 15.55 20.30 -1.15
C TYR A 393 15.96 21.77 -1.19
N GLN A 394 17.13 22.12 -0.64
CA GLN A 394 17.69 23.49 -0.73
C GLN A 394 18.75 23.63 -1.83
N ARG A 395 19.12 22.53 -2.51
CA ARG A 395 20.14 22.51 -3.57
C ARG A 395 19.61 22.17 -4.97
N GLU A 396 18.30 22.06 -5.12
CA GLU A 396 17.60 22.07 -6.42
C GLU A 396 16.78 23.36 -6.52
#